data_AF-A0A833FI15-F1
#
_entry.id   AF-A0A833FI15-F1
#
_cell.length_a   1.000
_cell.length_b   1.000
_cell.length_c   1.000
_cell.angle_alpha   90.00
_cell.angle_beta   90.00
_cell.angle_gamma   90.00
#
_symmetry.space_group_name_H-M   'P 1'
#
loop_
_entity.id
_entity.type
_entity.pdbx_description
1 polymer ?
#
loop_
_entity_poly.entity_id
_entity_poly.type
_entity_poly.pdbx_seq_one_letter_code
_entity_poly.pdbx_strand_id
1 'polypeptide(L)'
;MTTKQTIDAFENRVKELLDKGYKPTEAVSIAYAEYPIMQALKDEVNDSLHRLAEQGYGGLLSAAVAESAFRMKWAPDGLTLSDRTTRGSKAVRDMVANVLNQQMLKNANYKANALALFDGYGYGGIIPEQDIPDFMRKLIKLSNGPNYDKQKYRNAMRQVERYIRQLNTQGMKYAYNKVLQAIESRNNEALFKALRVATQERTRYFADRIARTERARAYIDGFIAKWQDNEDCVAYQWKLSTAHPDYDICDLYANADLYGLGKGIYPKDKVPTIPVHPHCMCRLKPIFKGQVPDEPSERIEEGGREYINTLTQRQKEQLLGVYGSREVEAGLSWTQKARAYNGTKLEGRINIPESLRNYVVNGKINIEDVAKRLPDESDGAFEKRIWEYIKSSFCIKHFTSRQDLHYKFSDKYVEGKSYYIEPLDIDKIFTFIYLGELGSTGKKDWNKKVLIKHSEQKGVLVKDGREIETTFSTVHFSNKGIHVIPRKGR
;
A
#
# COMPACT_ATOMS: atom_id res chain seq x y z
N MET A 1 3.94 9.02 18.78
CA MET A 1 2.54 9.40 19.06
C MET A 1 1.64 8.60 18.13
N THR A 2 0.49 8.15 18.60
CA THR A 2 -0.53 7.57 17.71
C THR A 2 -1.14 8.66 16.83
N THR A 3 -1.78 8.31 15.71
CA THR A 3 -2.47 9.27 14.83
C THR A 3 -3.46 10.11 15.63
N LYS A 4 -4.17 9.50 16.59
CA LYS A 4 -5.09 10.22 17.48
C LYS A 4 -4.37 11.26 18.33
N GLN A 5 -3.27 10.89 18.98
CA GLN A 5 -2.47 11.83 19.78
C GLN A 5 -1.92 12.97 18.92
N THR A 6 -1.49 12.68 17.68
CA THR A 6 -1.01 13.68 16.72
C THR A 6 -2.13 14.62 16.28
N ILE A 7 -3.36 14.12 16.08
CA ILE A 7 -4.54 14.95 15.78
C ILE A 7 -4.84 15.87 16.96
N ASP A 8 -4.90 15.32 18.18
CA ASP A 8 -5.21 16.11 19.38
C ASP A 8 -4.17 17.23 19.60
N ALA A 9 -2.88 16.92 19.41
CA ALA A 9 -1.79 17.90 19.51
C ALA A 9 -1.86 18.96 18.39
N PHE A 10 -2.14 18.55 17.15
CA PHE A 10 -2.37 19.46 16.03
C PHE A 10 -3.52 20.42 16.32
N GLU A 11 -4.67 19.93 16.78
CA GLU A 11 -5.84 20.76 17.06
C GLU A 11 -5.57 21.77 18.18
N ASN A 12 -4.88 21.35 19.25
CA ASN A 12 -4.51 22.24 20.34
C ASN A 12 -3.52 23.32 19.86
N ARG A 13 -2.57 22.96 19.02
CA ARG A 13 -1.59 23.90 18.45
C ARG A 13 -2.24 24.92 17.52
N VAL A 14 -3.18 24.51 16.68
CA VAL A 14 -3.95 25.43 15.83
C VAL A 14 -4.70 26.45 16.69
N LYS A 15 -5.38 26.00 17.76
CA LYS A 15 -6.09 26.90 18.68
C LYS A 15 -5.15 27.93 19.32
N GLU A 16 -4.03 27.46 19.85
CA GLU A 16 -3.02 28.34 20.47
C GLU A 16 -2.50 29.41 19.49
N LEU A 17 -2.24 29.03 18.23
CA LEU A 17 -1.77 29.96 17.20
C LEU A 17 -2.84 30.97 16.79
N LEU A 18 -4.11 30.55 16.71
CA LEU A 18 -5.22 31.48 16.47
C LEU A 18 -5.40 32.47 17.62
N ASP A 19 -5.29 32.02 18.86
CA ASP A 19 -5.37 32.88 20.06
C ASP A 19 -4.24 33.91 20.12
N LYS A 20 -3.08 33.57 19.54
CA LYS A 20 -1.93 34.49 19.35
C LYS A 20 -2.08 35.43 18.16
N GLY A 21 -3.19 35.37 17.43
CA GLY A 21 -3.50 36.29 16.32
C GLY A 21 -2.95 35.88 14.96
N TYR A 22 -2.43 34.66 14.79
CA TYR A 22 -2.00 34.17 13.47
C TYR A 22 -3.19 34.00 12.53
N LYS A 23 -2.97 34.24 11.23
CA LYS A 23 -4.00 33.94 10.23
C LYS A 23 -4.25 32.44 10.16
N PRO A 24 -5.47 31.96 9.87
CA PRO A 24 -5.76 30.54 9.87
C PRO A 24 -4.88 29.67 8.97
N THR A 25 -4.52 30.16 7.78
CA THR A 25 -3.62 29.47 6.86
C THR A 25 -2.22 29.27 7.44
N GLU A 26 -1.71 30.28 8.16
CA GLU A 26 -0.39 30.25 8.80
C GLU A 26 -0.42 29.35 10.04
N ALA A 27 -1.45 29.48 10.87
CA ALA A 27 -1.66 28.65 12.06
C ALA A 27 -1.72 27.16 11.71
N VAL A 28 -2.48 26.80 10.66
CA VAL A 28 -2.58 25.42 10.17
C VAL A 28 -1.26 24.92 9.59
N SER A 29 -0.54 25.76 8.81
CA SER A 29 0.74 25.36 8.23
C SER A 29 1.79 25.05 9.30
N ILE A 30 1.92 25.92 10.31
CA ILE A 30 2.84 25.76 11.43
C ILE A 30 2.48 24.52 12.25
N ALA A 31 1.21 24.40 12.66
CA ALA A 31 0.76 23.25 13.44
C ALA A 31 0.97 21.92 12.70
N TYR A 32 0.79 21.90 11.37
CA TYR A 32 0.99 20.70 10.56
C TYR A 32 2.46 20.32 10.39
N ALA A 33 3.37 21.30 10.35
CA ALA A 33 4.80 21.06 10.33
C ALA A 33 5.30 20.43 11.64
N GLU A 34 4.74 20.85 12.78
CA GLU A 34 5.04 20.28 14.10
C GLU A 34 4.34 18.92 14.32
N TYR A 35 3.10 18.77 13.85
CA TYR A 35 2.26 17.59 14.05
C TYR A 35 1.71 17.05 12.71
N PRO A 36 2.53 16.34 11.92
CA PRO A 36 2.16 15.87 10.60
C PRO A 36 1.21 14.65 10.68
N ILE A 37 -0.09 14.91 10.81
CA ILE A 37 -1.15 13.88 10.99
C ILE A 37 -1.06 12.78 9.93
N MET A 38 -0.86 13.14 8.65
CA MET A 38 -0.83 12.14 7.57
C MET A 38 0.42 11.28 7.58
N GLN A 39 1.53 11.78 8.15
CA GLN A 39 2.73 10.97 8.34
C GLN A 39 2.49 9.95 9.46
N ALA A 40 1.92 10.37 10.60
CA ALA A 40 1.55 9.45 11.68
C ALA A 40 0.57 8.37 11.22
N LEU A 41 -0.44 8.74 10.41
CA LEU A 41 -1.37 7.78 9.80
C LEU A 41 -0.66 6.81 8.85
N LYS A 42 0.25 7.32 8.01
CA LYS A 42 1.05 6.49 7.10
C LYS A 42 1.88 5.48 7.87
N ASP A 43 2.52 5.89 8.96
CA ASP A 43 3.35 5.02 9.78
C ASP A 43 2.50 3.92 10.45
N GLU A 44 1.37 4.28 11.06
CA GLU A 44 0.45 3.29 11.65
C GLU A 44 -0.12 2.31 10.63
N VAL A 45 -0.45 2.79 9.42
CA VAL A 45 -0.91 1.92 8.34
C VAL A 45 0.22 0.98 7.90
N ASN A 46 1.43 1.49 7.67
CA ASN A 46 2.59 0.66 7.32
C ASN A 46 2.85 -0.42 8.38
N ASP A 47 2.86 -0.07 9.66
CA ASP A 47 3.01 -1.03 10.77
C ASP A 47 1.90 -2.07 10.79
N SER A 48 0.67 -1.68 10.45
CA SER A 48 -0.45 -2.62 10.28
C SER A 48 -0.24 -3.55 9.09
N LEU A 49 0.29 -3.06 7.96
CA LEU A 49 0.55 -3.87 6.78
C LEU A 49 1.68 -4.88 7.04
N HIS A 50 2.76 -4.45 7.70
CA HIS A 50 3.85 -5.34 8.14
C HIS A 50 3.32 -6.51 8.95
N ARG A 51 2.56 -6.23 10.02
CA ARG A 51 2.00 -7.28 10.89
C ARG A 51 1.09 -8.26 10.14
N LEU A 52 0.33 -7.78 9.15
CA LEU A 52 -0.54 -8.65 8.37
C LEU A 52 0.23 -9.51 7.38
N ALA A 53 1.29 -8.98 6.76
CA ALA A 53 2.20 -9.78 5.96
C ALA A 53 2.87 -10.87 6.80
N GLU A 54 3.32 -10.55 8.01
CA GLU A 54 3.86 -11.53 8.96
C GLU A 54 2.85 -12.60 9.35
N GLN A 55 1.59 -12.21 9.58
CA GLN A 55 0.51 -13.17 9.84
C GLN A 55 0.26 -14.10 8.66
N GLY A 56 0.24 -13.57 7.43
CA GLY A 56 0.10 -14.37 6.21
C GLY A 56 1.26 -15.32 5.99
N TYR A 57 2.48 -14.86 6.28
CA TYR A 57 3.70 -15.67 6.29
C TYR A 57 3.72 -16.66 7.48
N GLY A 58 2.99 -16.41 8.55
CA GLY A 58 3.00 -17.23 9.76
C GLY A 58 4.34 -17.18 10.50
N GLY A 59 4.97 -16.00 10.52
CA GLY A 59 6.26 -15.74 11.16
C GLY A 59 6.72 -14.29 10.94
N LEU A 60 7.85 -13.91 11.53
CA LEU A 60 8.43 -12.59 11.33
C LEU A 60 8.91 -12.41 9.88
N LEU A 61 8.79 -11.18 9.35
CA LEU A 61 9.31 -10.75 8.05
C LEU A 61 10.17 -9.51 8.25
N SER A 62 11.29 -9.42 7.55
CA SER A 62 12.09 -8.19 7.56
C SER A 62 11.25 -6.99 7.14
N ALA A 63 11.31 -5.91 7.92
CA ALA A 63 10.65 -4.65 7.59
C ALA A 63 11.07 -4.16 6.19
N ALA A 64 12.34 -4.33 5.81
CA ALA A 64 12.78 -3.93 4.47
C ALA A 64 12.14 -4.78 3.36
N VAL A 65 11.86 -6.06 3.60
CA VAL A 65 11.20 -6.96 2.63
C VAL A 65 9.76 -6.54 2.40
N ALA A 66 9.01 -6.35 3.48
CA ALA A 66 7.62 -5.93 3.37
C ALA A 66 7.50 -4.47 2.87
N GLU A 67 8.41 -3.55 3.26
CA GLU A 67 8.44 -2.18 2.72
C GLU A 67 8.67 -2.17 1.21
N SER A 68 9.55 -3.03 0.69
CA SER A 68 9.82 -3.10 -0.75
C SER A 68 8.57 -3.48 -1.55
N ALA A 69 7.73 -4.37 -1.02
CA ALA A 69 6.44 -4.72 -1.60
C ALA A 69 5.44 -3.56 -1.55
N PHE A 70 5.49 -2.73 -0.50
CA PHE A 70 4.58 -1.58 -0.33
C PHE A 70 5.00 -0.31 -1.10
N ARG A 71 6.23 -0.27 -1.64
CA ARG A 71 6.70 0.80 -2.56
C ARG A 71 6.25 0.59 -4.01
N MET A 72 5.68 -0.57 -4.35
CA MET A 72 5.16 -0.84 -5.70
C MET A 72 3.89 -0.03 -6.00
N LYS A 73 3.73 0.42 -7.25
CA LYS A 73 2.55 1.13 -7.75
C LYS A 73 1.39 0.13 -7.87
N TRP A 74 0.25 0.39 -7.23
CA TRP A 74 -0.72 -0.69 -6.89
C TRP A 74 -2.13 -0.55 -7.47
N ALA A 75 -2.47 0.58 -8.08
CA ALA A 75 -3.75 0.75 -8.77
C ALA A 75 -3.52 0.98 -10.28
N PRO A 76 -4.54 0.77 -11.13
CA PRO A 76 -4.44 1.02 -12.58
C PRO A 76 -4.00 2.47 -12.92
N ASP A 77 -4.16 3.37 -11.95
CA ASP A 77 -3.72 4.76 -11.99
C ASP A 77 -2.22 4.98 -11.68
N GLY A 78 -1.47 3.94 -11.31
CA GLY A 78 -0.01 3.96 -11.16
C GLY A 78 0.53 4.56 -9.86
N LEU A 79 -0.26 4.58 -8.79
CA LEU A 79 0.06 5.32 -7.56
C LEU A 79 0.46 4.39 -6.41
N THR A 80 1.36 4.85 -5.54
CA THR A 80 1.75 4.14 -4.29
C THR A 80 0.85 4.52 -3.12
N LEU A 81 0.84 3.74 -2.02
CA LEU A 81 0.00 4.06 -0.86
C LEU A 81 0.47 5.38 -0.24
N SER A 82 1.79 5.57 -0.24
CA SER A 82 2.45 6.83 0.11
C SER A 82 1.99 7.99 -0.77
N ASP A 83 1.81 7.81 -2.07
CA ASP A 83 1.29 8.88 -2.95
C ASP A 83 -0.11 9.32 -2.53
N ARG A 84 -0.95 8.38 -2.09
CA ARG A 84 -2.32 8.66 -1.64
C ARG A 84 -2.35 9.36 -0.28
N THR A 85 -1.48 8.98 0.66
CA THR A 85 -1.40 9.62 1.98
C THR A 85 -0.70 10.98 1.92
N THR A 86 0.37 11.10 1.13
CA THR A 86 1.19 12.32 1.03
C THR A 86 0.46 13.41 0.26
N ARG A 87 -0.29 13.08 -0.79
CA ARG A 87 -1.13 14.07 -1.48
C ARG A 87 -2.38 14.44 -0.68
N GLY A 88 -2.87 13.54 0.18
CA GLY A 88 -3.87 13.84 1.21
C GLY A 88 -3.41 14.88 2.25
N SER A 89 -2.09 15.01 2.51
CA SER A 89 -1.55 16.01 3.45
C SER A 89 -1.80 17.46 3.02
N LYS A 90 -1.77 17.73 1.71
CA LYS A 90 -2.09 19.04 1.14
C LYS A 90 -3.59 19.32 1.28
N ALA A 91 -4.42 18.35 0.89
CA ALA A 91 -5.88 18.45 1.01
C ALA A 91 -6.35 18.68 2.46
N VAL A 92 -5.76 18.02 3.45
CA VAL A 92 -6.10 18.22 4.88
C VAL A 92 -5.74 19.64 5.33
N ARG A 93 -4.55 20.14 4.97
CA ARG A 93 -4.14 21.52 5.31
C ARG A 93 -5.07 22.56 4.67
N ASP A 94 -5.33 22.41 3.38
CA ASP A 94 -6.19 23.32 2.62
C ASP A 94 -7.63 23.30 3.17
N MET A 95 -8.13 22.13 3.59
CA MET A 95 -9.44 21.98 4.21
C MET A 95 -9.54 22.72 5.55
N VAL A 96 -8.59 22.52 6.47
CA VAL A 96 -8.65 23.15 7.81
C VAL A 96 -8.50 24.66 7.68
N ALA A 97 -7.57 25.13 6.84
CA ALA A 97 -7.38 26.55 6.58
C ALA A 97 -8.63 27.21 5.97
N ASN A 98 -9.27 26.57 4.99
CA ASN A 98 -10.51 27.09 4.41
C ASN A 98 -11.68 27.09 5.40
N VAL A 99 -11.86 26.05 6.22
CA VAL A 99 -12.92 26.01 7.23
C VAL A 99 -12.80 27.18 8.21
N LEU A 100 -11.58 27.45 8.68
CA LEU A 100 -11.30 28.57 9.58
C LEU A 100 -11.49 29.92 8.89
N ASN A 101 -10.98 30.09 7.66
CA ASN A 101 -11.21 31.30 6.87
C ASN A 101 -12.70 31.56 6.62
N GLN A 102 -13.49 30.53 6.33
CA GLN A 102 -14.93 30.68 6.11
C GLN A 102 -15.70 30.97 7.40
N GLN A 103 -15.23 30.50 8.57
CA GLN A 103 -15.79 30.94 9.86
C GLN A 103 -15.50 32.41 10.13
N MET A 104 -14.37 32.93 9.66
CA MET A 104 -14.03 34.37 9.75
C MET A 104 -14.79 35.22 8.74
N LEU A 105 -15.13 34.67 7.56
CA LEU A 105 -15.87 35.35 6.48
C LEU A 105 -17.40 35.30 6.64
N LYS A 106 -17.93 35.06 7.85
CA LYS A 106 -19.37 34.98 8.18
C LYS A 106 -20.24 36.19 7.77
N ASN A 107 -19.68 37.20 7.09
CA ASN A 107 -20.37 38.37 6.52
C ASN A 107 -20.62 38.32 4.98
N ALA A 108 -20.31 37.23 4.27
CA ALA A 108 -20.59 37.07 2.82
C ALA A 108 -21.55 35.90 2.51
N ASN A 109 -22.15 35.88 1.31
CA ASN A 109 -23.17 34.91 0.85
C ASN A 109 -22.66 33.44 0.94
N TYR A 110 -22.85 32.86 2.12
CA TYR A 110 -22.25 31.61 2.54
C TYR A 110 -22.70 30.38 1.71
N LYS A 111 -23.80 30.47 0.92
CA LYS A 111 -24.25 29.42 -0.04
C LYS A 111 -23.27 29.26 -1.19
N ALA A 112 -22.82 30.37 -1.76
CA ALA A 112 -21.82 30.40 -2.82
C ALA A 112 -20.46 29.93 -2.28
N ASN A 113 -20.13 30.29 -1.03
CA ASN A 113 -18.90 29.84 -0.37
C ASN A 113 -18.92 28.33 -0.04
N ALA A 114 -20.08 27.77 0.33
CA ALA A 114 -20.23 26.33 0.49
C ALA A 114 -20.03 25.62 -0.86
N LEU A 115 -20.67 26.09 -1.93
CA LEU A 115 -20.48 25.55 -3.29
C LEU A 115 -19.02 25.67 -3.77
N ALA A 116 -18.38 26.82 -3.54
CA ALA A 116 -16.98 27.08 -3.91
C ALA A 116 -15.98 26.28 -3.06
N LEU A 117 -16.30 25.99 -1.79
CA LEU A 117 -15.52 25.05 -0.98
C LEU A 117 -15.52 23.66 -1.64
N PHE A 118 -16.61 23.27 -2.30
CA PHE A 118 -16.71 22.03 -3.08
C PHE A 118 -16.03 22.12 -4.43
N ASP A 119 -16.35 23.13 -5.24
CA ASP A 119 -15.78 23.30 -6.58
C ASP A 119 -14.26 23.58 -6.53
N GLY A 120 -13.75 24.12 -5.41
CA GLY A 120 -12.33 24.28 -5.12
C GLY A 120 -11.59 23.00 -4.75
N TYR A 121 -12.28 21.86 -4.58
CA TYR A 121 -11.64 20.53 -4.58
C TYR A 121 -11.17 20.10 -5.99
N GLY A 122 -11.48 20.88 -7.04
CA GLY A 122 -11.16 20.57 -8.44
C GLY A 122 -9.73 20.88 -8.90
N TYR A 123 -8.72 20.84 -8.01
CA TYR A 123 -7.32 21.07 -8.39
C TYR A 123 -6.38 19.94 -7.93
N GLY A 124 -6.53 18.79 -8.59
CA GLY A 124 -5.42 17.90 -8.94
C GLY A 124 -4.86 17.07 -7.80
N GLY A 125 -5.51 15.94 -7.48
CA GLY A 125 -4.80 14.90 -6.74
C GLY A 125 -5.58 13.66 -6.27
N ILE A 126 -5.48 12.57 -7.04
CA ILE A 126 -5.14 11.17 -6.65
C ILE A 126 -5.91 10.41 -5.55
N ILE A 127 -6.45 11.05 -4.53
CA ILE A 127 -7.67 10.53 -3.93
C ILE A 127 -8.74 10.98 -4.90
N PRO A 128 -9.53 10.09 -5.55
CA PRO A 128 -10.48 10.52 -6.55
C PRO A 128 -11.27 11.68 -5.95
N GLU A 129 -11.21 12.82 -6.64
CA GLU A 129 -11.98 14.01 -6.31
C GLU A 129 -13.42 13.55 -6.31
N GLN A 130 -13.99 13.46 -5.13
CA GLN A 130 -15.32 12.91 -4.95
C GLN A 130 -16.05 13.91 -4.08
N ASP A 131 -16.28 15.06 -4.70
CA ASP A 131 -17.34 16.00 -4.37
C ASP A 131 -18.58 15.29 -3.84
N ILE A 132 -19.45 16.00 -3.13
CA ILE A 132 -20.79 15.50 -2.79
C ILE A 132 -21.38 14.82 -4.04
N PRO A 133 -21.95 13.60 -3.95
CA PRO A 133 -22.41 12.89 -5.15
C PRO A 133 -23.26 13.81 -6.03
N ASP A 134 -23.18 13.69 -7.35
CA ASP A 134 -23.81 14.63 -8.29
C ASP A 134 -25.30 14.91 -7.98
N PHE A 135 -25.99 13.92 -7.43
CA PHE A 135 -27.36 14.06 -6.96
C PHE A 135 -27.55 15.08 -5.81
N MET A 136 -26.60 15.19 -4.88
CA MET A 136 -26.61 16.17 -3.79
C MET A 136 -26.31 17.57 -4.30
N ARG A 137 -25.35 17.70 -5.22
CA ARG A 137 -25.08 18.99 -5.89
C ARG A 137 -26.30 19.48 -6.66
N LYS A 138 -26.95 18.56 -7.38
CA LYS A 138 -28.21 18.83 -8.08
C LYS A 138 -29.31 19.27 -7.10
N LEU A 139 -29.44 18.62 -5.95
CA LEU A 139 -30.41 19.01 -4.92
C LEU A 139 -30.14 20.42 -4.37
N ILE A 140 -28.89 20.74 -4.06
CA ILE A 140 -28.49 22.06 -3.57
C ILE A 140 -28.76 23.14 -4.63
N LYS A 141 -28.40 22.90 -5.89
CA LYS A 141 -28.71 23.82 -7.01
C LYS A 141 -30.22 24.04 -7.18
N LEU A 142 -31.01 22.96 -7.16
CA LEU A 142 -32.47 23.02 -7.28
C LEU A 142 -33.15 23.73 -6.11
N SER A 143 -32.51 23.80 -4.94
CA SER A 143 -33.07 24.50 -3.78
C SER A 143 -33.03 26.04 -3.87
N ASN A 144 -32.28 26.63 -4.82
CA ASN A 144 -32.09 28.09 -4.92
C ASN A 144 -31.98 28.66 -6.36
N GLY A 145 -32.43 27.95 -7.40
CA GLY A 145 -32.38 28.49 -8.77
C GLY A 145 -33.45 29.56 -9.05
N PRO A 146 -33.22 30.52 -9.97
CA PRO A 146 -34.22 31.52 -10.38
C PRO A 146 -35.51 30.87 -10.96
N ASN A 147 -35.41 29.62 -11.43
CA ASN A 147 -36.51 28.78 -11.88
C ASN A 147 -36.75 27.61 -10.89
N TYR A 148 -37.14 27.91 -9.64
CA TYR A 148 -37.46 26.89 -8.64
C TYR A 148 -38.65 26.02 -9.10
N ASP A 149 -38.35 24.78 -9.47
CA ASP A 149 -39.34 23.78 -9.84
C ASP A 149 -39.54 22.81 -8.67
N LYS A 150 -40.69 22.97 -8.00
CA LYS A 150 -41.11 22.18 -6.83
C LYS A 150 -41.14 20.67 -7.12
N GLN A 151 -41.46 20.26 -8.35
CA GLN A 151 -41.58 18.86 -8.73
C GLN A 151 -40.21 18.25 -9.01
N LYS A 152 -39.32 18.97 -9.70
CA LYS A 152 -37.91 18.56 -9.88
C LYS A 152 -37.18 18.45 -8.54
N TYR A 153 -37.40 19.41 -7.63
CA TYR A 153 -36.83 19.36 -6.28
C TYR A 153 -37.30 18.13 -5.51
N ARG A 154 -38.62 17.87 -5.46
CA ARG A 154 -39.18 16.68 -4.78
C ARG A 154 -38.65 15.37 -5.36
N ASN A 155 -38.52 15.28 -6.68
CA ASN A 155 -37.99 14.09 -7.33
C ASN A 155 -36.50 13.88 -7.00
N ALA A 156 -35.70 14.94 -6.99
CA ALA A 156 -34.30 14.87 -6.56
C ALA A 156 -34.20 14.43 -5.08
N MET A 157 -35.02 15.00 -4.20
CA MET A 157 -35.03 14.67 -2.78
C MET A 157 -35.36 13.19 -2.53
N ARG A 158 -36.39 12.65 -3.21
CA ARG A 158 -36.72 11.22 -3.14
C ARG A 158 -35.58 10.31 -3.60
N GLN A 159 -34.85 10.70 -4.64
CA GLN A 159 -33.69 9.94 -5.12
C GLN A 159 -32.58 9.92 -4.07
N VAL A 160 -32.32 11.06 -3.42
CA VAL A 160 -31.34 11.18 -2.33
C VAL A 160 -31.74 10.33 -1.13
N GLU A 161 -33.00 10.42 -0.67
CA GLU A 161 -33.51 9.62 0.45
C GLU A 161 -33.44 8.12 0.17
N ARG A 162 -33.74 7.70 -1.07
CA ARG A 162 -33.62 6.30 -1.47
C ARG A 162 -32.17 5.84 -1.43
N TYR A 163 -31.23 6.65 -1.93
CA TYR A 163 -29.81 6.36 -1.87
C TYR A 163 -29.31 6.26 -0.41
N ILE A 164 -29.66 7.23 0.45
CA ILE A 164 -29.24 7.22 1.86
C ILE A 164 -29.80 6.01 2.60
N ARG A 165 -31.03 5.58 2.29
CA ARG A 165 -31.61 4.35 2.86
C ARG A 165 -30.81 3.10 2.51
N GLN A 166 -30.25 3.05 1.30
CA GLN A 166 -29.45 1.94 0.78
C GLN A 166 -27.97 2.00 1.23
N LEU A 167 -27.53 3.06 1.91
CA LEU A 167 -26.17 3.11 2.46
C LEU A 167 -26.01 2.16 3.65
N ASN A 168 -25.00 1.30 3.57
CA ASN A 168 -24.60 0.39 4.65
C ASN A 168 -23.62 1.05 5.64
N THR A 169 -23.01 2.18 5.27
CA THR A 169 -22.06 2.92 6.12
C THR A 169 -22.80 3.89 7.05
N GLN A 170 -22.93 3.54 8.32
CA GLN A 170 -23.74 4.31 9.29
C GLN A 170 -23.29 5.77 9.46
N GLY A 171 -21.97 6.03 9.48
CA GLY A 171 -21.43 7.39 9.57
C GLY A 171 -21.78 8.26 8.36
N MET A 172 -21.64 7.70 7.15
CA MET A 172 -22.01 8.36 5.89
C MET A 172 -23.53 8.60 5.81
N LYS A 173 -24.33 7.62 6.23
CA LYS A 173 -25.79 7.72 6.32
C LYS A 173 -26.21 8.85 7.25
N TYR A 174 -25.60 8.94 8.44
CA TYR A 174 -25.84 10.03 9.38
C TYR A 174 -25.46 11.39 8.80
N ALA A 175 -24.26 11.50 8.21
CA ALA A 175 -23.76 12.76 7.66
C ALA A 175 -24.64 13.27 6.50
N TYR A 176 -25.10 12.38 5.62
CA TYR A 176 -25.97 12.77 4.50
C TYR A 176 -27.38 13.14 4.95
N ASN A 177 -27.91 12.47 5.98
CA ASN A 177 -29.16 12.89 6.62
C ASN A 177 -29.05 14.28 7.23
N LYS A 178 -27.91 14.63 7.83
CA LYS A 178 -27.67 15.99 8.34
C LYS A 178 -27.67 17.03 7.23
N VAL A 179 -27.14 16.70 6.06
CA VAL A 179 -27.21 17.59 4.89
C VAL A 179 -28.65 17.78 4.44
N LEU A 180 -29.43 16.70 4.32
CA LEU A 180 -30.86 16.78 3.98
C LEU A 180 -31.64 17.68 4.96
N GLN A 181 -31.49 17.45 6.26
CA GLN A 181 -32.14 18.26 7.31
C GLN A 181 -31.78 19.74 7.19
N ALA A 182 -30.53 20.06 6.86
CA ALA A 182 -30.08 21.43 6.70
C ALA A 182 -30.62 22.10 5.43
N ILE A 183 -30.79 21.34 4.34
CA ILE A 183 -31.43 21.83 3.10
C ILE A 183 -32.92 22.12 3.37
N GLU A 184 -33.64 21.19 4.02
CA GLU A 184 -35.06 21.32 4.31
C GLU A 184 -35.37 22.48 5.26
N SER A 185 -34.59 22.62 6.32
CA SER A 185 -34.71 23.73 7.27
C SER A 185 -34.30 25.08 6.69
N ARG A 186 -33.75 25.11 5.46
CA ARG A 186 -33.12 26.29 4.83
C ARG A 186 -32.13 26.96 5.79
N ASN A 187 -31.56 26.19 6.71
CA ASN A 187 -30.62 26.69 7.68
C ASN A 187 -29.23 26.64 7.08
N ASN A 188 -28.80 27.84 6.82
CA ASN A 188 -27.63 28.17 6.08
C ASN A 188 -26.33 27.73 6.79
N GLU A 189 -26.16 28.11 8.06
CA GLU A 189 -25.01 27.69 8.87
C GLU A 189 -25.00 26.16 9.12
N ALA A 190 -26.19 25.58 9.35
CA ALA A 190 -26.34 24.14 9.49
C ALA A 190 -25.95 23.39 8.21
N LEU A 191 -26.25 23.95 7.03
CA LEU A 191 -25.93 23.35 5.74
C LEU A 191 -24.42 23.29 5.54
N PHE A 192 -23.72 24.39 5.81
CA PHE A 192 -22.26 24.42 5.75
C PHE A 192 -21.63 23.39 6.68
N LYS A 193 -22.06 23.33 7.94
CA LYS A 193 -21.56 22.36 8.93
C LYS A 193 -21.85 20.91 8.51
N ALA A 194 -23.06 20.63 8.03
CA ALA A 194 -23.45 19.29 7.59
C ALA A 194 -22.66 18.84 6.35
N LEU A 195 -22.46 19.74 5.40
CA LEU A 195 -21.69 19.50 4.18
C LEU A 195 -20.22 19.20 4.48
N ARG A 196 -19.61 19.94 5.41
CA ARG A 196 -18.27 19.65 5.92
C ARG A 196 -18.18 18.24 6.50
N VAL A 197 -19.11 17.86 7.39
CA VAL A 197 -19.15 16.53 8.02
C VAL A 197 -19.33 15.42 6.97
N ALA A 198 -20.22 15.61 5.99
CA ALA A 198 -20.44 14.67 4.88
C ALA A 198 -19.19 14.41 4.04
N THR A 199 -18.38 15.46 3.84
CA THR A 199 -17.13 15.38 3.07
C THR A 199 -16.05 14.64 3.85
N GLN A 200 -15.93 14.93 5.15
CA GLN A 200 -15.00 14.23 6.04
C GLN A 200 -15.34 12.74 6.13
N GLU A 201 -16.61 12.40 6.36
CA GLU A 201 -17.05 11.00 6.45
C GLU A 201 -16.86 10.24 5.13
N ARG A 202 -17.10 10.89 3.98
CA ARG A 202 -16.81 10.29 2.67
C ARG A 202 -15.30 10.03 2.49
N THR A 203 -14.47 11.02 2.80
CA THR A 203 -13.00 10.89 2.73
C THR A 203 -12.50 9.76 3.61
N ARG A 204 -12.99 9.69 4.85
CA ARG A 204 -12.71 8.62 5.81
C ARG A 204 -13.11 7.26 5.26
N TYR A 205 -14.31 7.12 4.71
CA TYR A 205 -14.77 5.85 4.12
C TYR A 205 -13.85 5.37 2.98
N PHE A 206 -13.42 6.26 2.08
CA PHE A 206 -12.49 5.90 1.00
C PHE A 206 -11.11 5.51 1.54
N ALA A 207 -10.59 6.25 2.52
CA ALA A 207 -9.32 5.92 3.17
C ALA A 207 -9.39 4.53 3.86
N ASP A 208 -10.47 4.25 4.59
CA ASP A 208 -10.69 2.95 5.22
C ASP A 208 -10.81 1.81 4.19
N ARG A 209 -11.48 2.06 3.06
CA ARG A 209 -11.58 1.09 1.96
C ARG A 209 -10.21 0.77 1.37
N ILE A 210 -9.38 1.79 1.12
CA ILE A 210 -8.01 1.62 0.63
C ILE A 210 -7.20 0.82 1.65
N ALA A 211 -7.21 1.26 2.91
CA ALA A 211 -6.45 0.60 3.97
C ALA A 211 -6.86 -0.87 4.14
N ARG A 212 -8.16 -1.19 4.13
CA ARG A 212 -8.64 -2.59 4.19
C ARG A 212 -8.19 -3.42 2.99
N THR A 213 -8.22 -2.84 1.79
CA THR A 213 -7.76 -3.50 0.57
C THR A 213 -6.26 -3.83 0.65
N GLU A 214 -5.43 -2.87 1.08
CA GLU A 214 -3.99 -3.09 1.25
C GLU A 214 -3.67 -4.09 2.36
N ARG A 215 -4.43 -4.06 3.46
CA ARG A 215 -4.32 -5.04 4.55
C ARG A 215 -4.56 -6.47 4.06
N ALA A 216 -5.60 -6.68 3.26
CA ALA A 216 -5.89 -8.00 2.67
C ALA A 216 -4.77 -8.45 1.73
N ARG A 217 -4.26 -7.55 0.87
CA ARG A 217 -3.13 -7.84 -0.01
C ARG A 217 -1.86 -8.20 0.76
N ALA A 218 -1.52 -7.44 1.80
CA ALA A 218 -0.33 -7.68 2.62
C ALA A 218 -0.33 -9.10 3.22
N TYR A 219 -1.47 -9.54 3.75
CA TYR A 219 -1.63 -10.92 4.23
C TYR A 219 -1.37 -11.94 3.10
N ILE A 220 -1.95 -11.73 1.91
CA ILE A 220 -1.76 -12.63 0.78
C ILE A 220 -0.30 -12.64 0.29
N ASP A 221 0.40 -11.50 0.28
CA ASP A 221 1.82 -11.47 -0.09
C ASP A 221 2.68 -12.30 0.85
N GLY A 222 2.45 -12.19 2.16
CA GLY A 222 3.13 -13.00 3.15
C GLY A 222 2.84 -14.49 2.95
N PHE A 223 1.59 -14.82 2.63
CA PHE A 223 1.18 -16.19 2.32
C PHE A 223 1.94 -16.75 1.09
N ILE A 224 1.96 -16.00 -0.02
CA ILE A 224 2.63 -16.43 -1.24
C ILE A 224 4.14 -16.54 -1.03
N ALA A 225 4.75 -15.58 -0.33
CA ALA A 225 6.18 -15.64 0.01
C ALA A 225 6.60 -16.89 0.77
N LYS A 226 5.67 -17.50 1.53
CA LYS A 226 5.94 -18.76 2.24
C LYS A 226 5.71 -19.98 1.36
N TRP A 227 4.58 -20.00 0.63
CA TRP A 227 4.06 -21.25 0.08
C TRP A 227 4.32 -21.44 -1.41
N GLN A 228 4.60 -20.37 -2.16
CA GLN A 228 4.73 -20.43 -3.63
C GLN A 228 5.73 -21.48 -4.07
N ASP A 229 6.88 -21.48 -3.42
CA ASP A 229 8.01 -22.30 -3.83
C ASP A 229 8.30 -23.42 -2.82
N ASN A 230 7.38 -23.66 -1.88
CA ASN A 230 7.43 -24.81 -1.00
C ASN A 230 6.93 -26.04 -1.77
N GLU A 231 7.77 -27.05 -1.96
CA GLU A 231 7.47 -28.26 -2.76
C GLU A 231 6.37 -29.13 -2.17
N ASP A 232 6.22 -29.16 -0.83
CA ASP A 232 5.17 -29.94 -0.16
C ASP A 232 3.79 -29.35 -0.42
N CYS A 233 3.71 -28.02 -0.58
CA CYS A 233 2.49 -27.33 -0.97
C CYS A 233 2.29 -27.46 -2.49
N VAL A 234 1.14 -27.94 -2.93
CA VAL A 234 0.85 -28.20 -4.35
C VAL A 234 -0.27 -27.34 -4.92
N ALA A 235 -1.15 -26.83 -4.05
CA ALA A 235 -2.31 -26.02 -4.44
C ALA A 235 -2.73 -25.08 -3.31
N TYR A 236 -3.63 -24.13 -3.60
CA TYR A 236 -4.25 -23.27 -2.61
C TYR A 236 -5.77 -23.42 -2.62
N GLN A 237 -6.35 -23.45 -1.43
CA GLN A 237 -7.80 -23.40 -1.27
C GLN A 237 -8.25 -21.98 -0.93
N TRP A 238 -9.20 -21.47 -1.71
CA TRP A 238 -9.90 -20.23 -1.44
C TRP A 238 -10.83 -20.38 -0.24
N LYS A 239 -10.71 -19.48 0.74
CA LYS A 239 -11.55 -19.45 1.93
C LYS A 239 -12.24 -18.11 2.07
N LEU A 240 -13.57 -18.15 2.09
CA LEU A 240 -14.39 -16.99 2.43
C LEU A 240 -14.08 -16.52 3.85
N SER A 241 -14.12 -15.19 4.02
CA SER A 241 -14.20 -14.60 5.34
C SER A 241 -15.55 -14.93 5.97
N THR A 242 -15.58 -15.15 7.28
CA THR A 242 -16.85 -15.28 8.03
C THR A 242 -17.68 -14.00 8.03
N ALA A 243 -17.06 -12.87 7.70
CA ALA A 243 -17.70 -11.57 7.54
C ALA A 243 -18.00 -11.23 6.06
N HIS A 244 -17.98 -12.21 5.15
CA HIS A 244 -18.33 -12.01 3.75
C HIS A 244 -19.83 -11.66 3.65
N PRO A 245 -20.18 -10.44 3.19
CA PRO A 245 -21.50 -9.86 3.47
C PRO A 245 -22.57 -10.20 2.43
N ASP A 246 -22.19 -10.31 1.16
CA ASP A 246 -23.09 -10.38 0.02
C ASP A 246 -22.61 -11.46 -0.95
N TYR A 247 -23.55 -12.22 -1.52
CA TYR A 247 -23.23 -13.25 -2.50
C TYR A 247 -22.59 -12.65 -3.77
N ASP A 248 -21.37 -13.07 -4.11
CA ASP A 248 -20.57 -12.53 -5.21
C ASP A 248 -19.61 -13.59 -5.83
N ILE A 249 -18.64 -13.13 -6.63
CA ILE A 249 -17.68 -14.02 -7.31
C ILE A 249 -16.79 -14.81 -6.34
N CYS A 250 -16.56 -14.31 -5.12
CA CYS A 250 -15.83 -15.06 -4.09
C CYS A 250 -16.53 -16.35 -3.73
N ASP A 251 -17.87 -16.38 -3.73
CA ASP A 251 -18.63 -17.59 -3.44
C ASP A 251 -18.37 -18.66 -4.49
N LEU A 252 -18.36 -18.26 -5.77
CA LEU A 252 -17.97 -19.15 -6.85
C LEU A 252 -16.54 -19.63 -6.68
N TYR A 253 -15.59 -18.73 -6.40
CA TYR A 253 -14.20 -19.13 -6.19
C TYR A 253 -13.99 -20.03 -4.98
N ALA A 254 -14.80 -19.92 -3.94
CA ALA A 254 -14.70 -20.76 -2.76
C ALA A 254 -15.34 -22.15 -2.92
N ASN A 255 -16.34 -22.28 -3.80
CA ASN A 255 -17.22 -23.46 -3.82
C ASN A 255 -17.20 -24.24 -5.14
N ALA A 256 -16.85 -23.62 -6.26
CA ALA A 256 -16.73 -24.32 -7.53
C ALA A 256 -15.44 -25.14 -7.60
N ASP A 257 -15.48 -26.29 -8.27
CA ASP A 257 -14.31 -27.09 -8.59
C ASP A 257 -13.90 -26.83 -10.04
N LEU A 258 -13.01 -25.85 -10.22
CA LEU A 258 -12.61 -25.39 -11.56
C LEU A 258 -11.42 -26.16 -12.14
N TYR A 259 -10.74 -26.98 -11.33
CA TYR A 259 -9.49 -27.66 -11.70
C TYR A 259 -9.45 -29.14 -11.30
N GLY A 260 -10.58 -29.74 -10.92
CA GLY A 260 -10.67 -31.16 -10.55
C GLY A 260 -9.94 -31.51 -9.24
N LEU A 261 -9.57 -30.50 -8.45
CA LEU A 261 -8.86 -30.66 -7.18
C LEU A 261 -9.83 -30.59 -5.99
N GLY A 262 -11.11 -30.32 -6.24
CA GLY A 262 -12.14 -30.11 -5.23
C GLY A 262 -12.52 -28.64 -5.04
N LYS A 263 -13.52 -28.41 -4.19
CA LYS A 263 -14.18 -27.11 -4.04
C LYS A 263 -13.22 -25.99 -3.63
N GLY A 264 -13.12 -25.00 -4.50
CA GLY A 264 -12.30 -23.80 -4.34
C GLY A 264 -10.81 -24.08 -4.26
N ILE A 265 -10.34 -25.22 -4.78
CA ILE A 265 -8.91 -25.56 -4.82
C ILE A 265 -8.35 -25.23 -6.19
N TYR A 266 -7.23 -24.52 -6.19
CA TYR A 266 -6.56 -23.99 -7.38
C TYR A 266 -5.11 -24.44 -7.40
N PRO A 267 -4.56 -24.82 -8.57
CA PRO A 267 -3.12 -24.85 -8.77
C PRO A 267 -2.49 -23.48 -8.44
N LYS A 268 -1.26 -23.48 -7.91
CA LYS A 268 -0.61 -22.25 -7.40
C LYS A 268 -0.55 -21.11 -8.41
N ASP A 269 -0.37 -21.41 -9.70
CA ASP A 269 -0.30 -20.45 -10.81
C ASP A 269 -1.67 -20.04 -11.37
N LYS A 270 -2.76 -20.66 -10.90
CA LYS A 270 -4.12 -20.45 -11.44
C LYS A 270 -5.06 -19.73 -10.48
N VAL A 271 -4.61 -19.44 -9.26
CA VAL A 271 -5.42 -18.81 -8.22
C VAL A 271 -5.86 -17.41 -8.68
N PRO A 272 -7.15 -17.05 -8.57
CA PRO A 272 -7.60 -15.69 -8.89
C PRO A 272 -6.93 -14.65 -7.98
N THR A 273 -6.72 -13.44 -8.51
CA THR A 273 -6.14 -12.36 -7.70
C THR A 273 -7.00 -12.04 -6.47
N ILE A 274 -6.37 -11.76 -5.33
CA ILE A 274 -7.04 -11.24 -4.12
C ILE A 274 -6.46 -9.85 -3.85
N PRO A 275 -7.29 -8.84 -3.54
CA PRO A 275 -8.75 -8.83 -3.44
C PRO A 275 -9.47 -8.73 -4.79
N VAL A 276 -10.59 -9.44 -4.93
CA VAL A 276 -11.45 -9.41 -6.14
C VAL A 276 -12.50 -8.30 -6.13
N HIS A 277 -12.88 -7.82 -4.95
CA HIS A 277 -13.83 -6.73 -4.78
C HIS A 277 -13.39 -5.83 -3.60
N PRO A 278 -13.95 -4.62 -3.49
CA PRO A 278 -13.70 -3.76 -2.33
C PRO A 278 -14.02 -4.48 -1.03
N HIS A 279 -13.19 -4.27 -0.01
CA HIS A 279 -13.35 -4.91 1.30
C HIS A 279 -13.32 -6.45 1.26
N CYS A 280 -12.80 -7.06 0.20
CA CYS A 280 -12.57 -8.51 0.17
C CYS A 280 -11.56 -8.89 1.26
N MET A 281 -12.00 -9.77 2.17
CA MET A 281 -11.20 -10.30 3.27
C MET A 281 -11.01 -11.83 3.13
N CYS A 282 -11.23 -12.37 1.93
CA CYS A 282 -10.98 -13.78 1.62
C CYS A 282 -9.50 -14.09 1.80
N ARG A 283 -9.22 -15.34 2.15
CA ARG A 283 -7.86 -15.82 2.46
C ARG A 283 -7.58 -17.11 1.71
N LEU A 284 -6.30 -17.47 1.66
CA LEU A 284 -5.85 -18.73 1.12
C LEU A 284 -5.43 -19.68 2.24
N LYS A 285 -5.58 -20.97 1.97
CA LYS A 285 -5.09 -22.07 2.78
C LYS A 285 -4.16 -22.94 1.91
N PRO A 286 -2.96 -23.32 2.38
CA PRO A 286 -2.10 -24.20 1.61
C PRO A 286 -2.70 -25.61 1.59
N ILE A 287 -2.56 -26.28 0.46
CA ILE A 287 -2.92 -27.68 0.26
C ILE A 287 -1.65 -28.45 -0.06
N PHE A 288 -1.45 -29.55 0.64
CA PHE A 288 -0.24 -30.36 0.59
C PHE A 288 -0.44 -31.60 -0.28
N LYS A 289 0.67 -32.17 -0.74
CA LYS A 289 0.68 -33.44 -1.46
C LYS A 289 -0.10 -34.52 -0.70
N GLY A 290 -0.91 -35.30 -1.43
CA GLY A 290 -1.78 -36.33 -0.87
C GLY A 290 -3.14 -35.84 -0.36
N GLN A 291 -3.39 -34.53 -0.30
CA GLN A 291 -4.72 -33.99 0.04
C GLN A 291 -5.64 -33.83 -1.18
N VAL A 292 -5.07 -33.89 -2.39
CA VAL A 292 -5.73 -33.70 -3.68
C VAL A 292 -5.10 -34.65 -4.71
N PRO A 293 -5.77 -34.90 -5.85
CA PRO A 293 -5.17 -35.62 -6.97
C PRO A 293 -3.87 -34.97 -7.43
N ASP A 294 -2.92 -35.79 -7.92
CA ASP A 294 -1.61 -35.30 -8.37
C ASP A 294 -1.72 -34.45 -9.65
N GLU A 295 -2.66 -34.77 -10.55
CA GLU A 295 -2.86 -34.05 -11.81
C GLU A 295 -4.15 -33.20 -11.77
N PRO A 296 -4.05 -31.86 -11.91
CA PRO A 296 -5.23 -31.03 -12.04
C PRO A 296 -5.90 -31.22 -13.40
N SER A 297 -7.23 -31.25 -13.42
CA SER A 297 -8.05 -31.29 -14.63
C SER A 297 -8.76 -29.94 -14.80
N GLU A 298 -8.25 -29.09 -15.69
CA GLU A 298 -8.89 -27.80 -15.97
C GLU A 298 -10.31 -28.00 -16.53
N ARG A 299 -11.31 -27.46 -15.81
CA ARG A 299 -12.74 -27.64 -16.07
C ARG A 299 -13.53 -26.37 -15.74
N ILE A 300 -12.99 -25.23 -16.17
CA ILE A 300 -13.46 -23.89 -15.76
C ILE A 300 -14.93 -23.69 -16.12
N GLU A 301 -15.33 -24.02 -17.35
CA GLU A 301 -16.72 -23.85 -17.80
C GLU A 301 -17.63 -24.84 -17.09
N GLU A 302 -17.30 -26.14 -17.13
CA GLU A 302 -18.12 -27.22 -16.57
C GLU A 302 -18.27 -27.08 -15.05
N GLY A 303 -17.16 -26.94 -14.33
CA GLY A 303 -17.15 -26.83 -12.86
C GLY A 303 -17.83 -25.56 -12.36
N GLY A 304 -17.70 -24.45 -13.10
CA GLY A 304 -18.43 -23.22 -12.79
C GLY A 304 -19.93 -23.37 -13.03
N ARG A 305 -20.34 -24.02 -14.13
CA ARG A 305 -21.76 -24.32 -14.40
C ARG A 305 -22.38 -25.25 -13.37
N GLU A 306 -21.67 -26.31 -13.00
CA GLU A 306 -22.11 -27.25 -11.96
C GLU A 306 -22.44 -26.51 -10.68
N TYR A 307 -21.55 -25.61 -10.24
CA TYR A 307 -21.82 -24.77 -9.08
C TYR A 307 -22.99 -23.81 -9.30
N ILE A 308 -23.02 -23.08 -10.41
CA ILE A 308 -24.07 -22.09 -10.72
C ILE A 308 -25.47 -22.74 -10.75
N ASN A 309 -25.57 -23.98 -11.21
CA ASN A 309 -26.83 -24.72 -11.26
C ASN A 309 -27.39 -25.08 -9.87
N THR A 310 -26.55 -25.07 -8.83
CA THR A 310 -27.01 -25.25 -7.43
C THR A 310 -27.58 -23.98 -6.80
N LEU A 311 -27.41 -22.83 -7.46
CA LEU A 311 -27.75 -21.53 -6.89
C LEU A 311 -29.23 -21.19 -7.08
N THR A 312 -29.78 -20.47 -6.10
CA THR A 312 -31.09 -19.83 -6.25
C THR A 312 -31.05 -18.78 -7.37
N GLN A 313 -32.20 -18.47 -7.97
CA GLN A 313 -32.29 -17.45 -9.02
C GLN A 313 -31.70 -16.10 -8.57
N ARG A 314 -31.97 -15.69 -7.33
CA ARG A 314 -31.41 -14.45 -6.76
C ARG A 314 -29.88 -14.47 -6.73
N GLN A 315 -29.26 -15.58 -6.34
CA GLN A 315 -27.81 -15.73 -6.31
C GLN A 315 -27.19 -15.71 -7.71
N LYS A 316 -27.83 -16.38 -8.69
CA LYS A 316 -27.41 -16.31 -10.10
C LYS A 316 -27.42 -14.86 -10.60
N GLU A 317 -28.46 -14.10 -10.29
CA GLU A 317 -28.57 -12.69 -10.69
C GLU A 317 -27.57 -11.78 -9.97
N GLN A 318 -27.21 -12.09 -8.71
CA GLN A 318 -26.16 -11.37 -8.00
C GLN A 318 -24.78 -11.59 -8.66
N LEU A 319 -24.49 -12.83 -9.06
CA LEU A 319 -23.23 -13.24 -9.69
C LEU A 319 -23.11 -12.79 -11.15
N LEU A 320 -24.15 -13.00 -11.96
CA LEU A 320 -24.14 -12.85 -13.43
C LEU A 320 -24.88 -11.59 -13.90
N GLY A 321 -25.67 -10.95 -13.04
CA GLY A 321 -26.67 -9.96 -13.43
C GLY A 321 -27.95 -10.58 -14.00
N VAL A 322 -29.02 -9.78 -14.06
CA VAL A 322 -30.34 -10.26 -14.51
C VAL A 322 -30.30 -10.79 -15.95
N TYR A 323 -29.70 -10.03 -16.87
CA TYR A 323 -29.55 -10.47 -18.26
C TYR A 323 -28.51 -11.60 -18.40
N GLY A 324 -27.38 -11.49 -17.70
CA GLY A 324 -26.34 -12.50 -17.74
C GLY A 324 -26.80 -13.87 -17.23
N SER A 325 -27.68 -13.91 -16.22
CA SER A 325 -28.29 -15.16 -15.74
C SER A 325 -29.06 -15.87 -16.85
N ARG A 326 -29.88 -15.13 -17.62
CA ARG A 326 -30.68 -15.69 -18.72
C ARG A 326 -29.80 -16.16 -19.88
N GLU A 327 -28.78 -15.37 -20.20
CA GLU A 327 -27.82 -15.68 -21.26
C GLU A 327 -27.03 -16.95 -20.94
N VAL A 328 -26.60 -17.14 -19.69
CA VAL A 328 -25.89 -18.34 -19.26
C VAL A 328 -26.79 -19.58 -19.28
N GLU A 329 -28.07 -19.43 -18.91
CA GLU A 329 -29.08 -20.48 -19.05
C GLU A 329 -29.35 -20.83 -20.51
N ALA A 330 -29.27 -19.85 -21.43
CA ALA A 330 -29.36 -20.05 -22.87
C ALA A 330 -28.09 -20.65 -23.50
N GLY A 331 -27.06 -20.98 -22.70
CA GLY A 331 -25.84 -21.65 -23.15
C GLY A 331 -24.62 -20.76 -23.32
N LEU A 332 -24.70 -19.45 -23.08
CA LEU A 332 -23.51 -18.58 -23.09
C LEU A 332 -22.59 -18.88 -21.91
N SER A 333 -21.29 -18.78 -22.12
CA SER A 333 -20.29 -19.09 -21.07
C SER A 333 -20.46 -18.19 -19.84
N TRP A 334 -20.41 -18.80 -18.65
CA TRP A 334 -20.55 -18.04 -17.42
C TRP A 334 -19.38 -17.07 -17.21
N THR A 335 -18.18 -17.42 -17.68
CA THR A 335 -16.97 -16.58 -17.56
C THR A 335 -17.11 -15.24 -18.29
N GLN A 336 -17.95 -15.17 -19.33
CA GLN A 336 -18.22 -13.94 -20.09
C GLN A 336 -19.18 -13.00 -19.36
N LYS A 337 -19.96 -13.52 -18.41
CA LYS A 337 -21.08 -12.79 -17.77
C LYS A 337 -20.88 -12.57 -16.28
N ALA A 338 -20.07 -13.41 -15.62
CA ALA A 338 -19.79 -13.28 -14.20
C ALA A 338 -19.14 -11.93 -13.87
N ARG A 339 -19.76 -11.22 -12.94
CA ARG A 339 -19.27 -9.92 -12.47
C ARG A 339 -17.92 -10.10 -11.79
N ALA A 340 -16.99 -9.21 -12.09
CA ALA A 340 -15.62 -9.21 -11.56
C ALA A 340 -14.76 -10.44 -11.95
N TYR A 341 -15.22 -11.29 -12.87
CA TYR A 341 -14.36 -12.28 -13.51
C TYR A 341 -13.49 -11.61 -14.58
N ASN A 342 -12.17 -11.76 -14.50
CA ASN A 342 -11.23 -11.14 -15.46
C ASN A 342 -10.04 -12.04 -15.83
N GLY A 343 -9.99 -13.29 -15.32
CA GLY A 343 -8.91 -14.23 -15.58
C GLY A 343 -7.56 -13.89 -14.92
N THR A 344 -7.46 -12.76 -14.23
CA THR A 344 -6.20 -12.30 -13.62
C THR A 344 -5.78 -13.23 -12.49
N LYS A 345 -4.55 -13.72 -12.59
CA LYS A 345 -3.96 -14.65 -11.63
C LYS A 345 -3.29 -13.90 -10.49
N LEU A 346 -3.19 -14.59 -9.36
CA LEU A 346 -2.54 -14.07 -8.16
C LEU A 346 -1.03 -14.09 -8.34
N GLU A 347 -0.40 -12.97 -8.06
CA GLU A 347 1.05 -12.85 -7.96
C GLU A 347 1.40 -12.22 -6.62
N GLY A 348 2.35 -12.81 -5.90
CA GLY A 348 2.85 -12.27 -4.63
C GLY A 348 3.86 -11.16 -4.87
N ARG A 349 3.78 -10.08 -4.08
CA ARG A 349 4.72 -8.94 -4.17
C ARG A 349 6.03 -9.17 -3.43
N ILE A 350 6.05 -10.12 -2.50
CA ILE A 350 7.24 -10.47 -1.72
C ILE A 350 7.91 -11.66 -2.41
N ASN A 351 9.03 -11.40 -3.09
CA ASN A 351 9.86 -12.42 -3.70
C ASN A 351 11.09 -12.70 -2.83
N ILE A 352 11.21 -13.93 -2.33
CA ILE A 352 12.40 -14.41 -1.63
C ILE A 352 13.11 -15.37 -2.58
N PRO A 353 14.28 -14.98 -3.14
CA PRO A 353 15.04 -15.85 -4.02
C PRO A 353 15.29 -17.21 -3.38
N GLU A 354 15.16 -18.28 -4.18
CA GLU A 354 15.33 -19.66 -3.73
C GLU A 354 16.66 -19.88 -3.00
N SER A 355 17.74 -19.29 -3.51
CA SER A 355 19.08 -19.40 -2.91
C SER A 355 19.19 -18.81 -1.49
N LEU A 356 18.24 -17.96 -1.10
CA LEU A 356 18.23 -17.26 0.18
C LEU A 356 17.28 -17.88 1.20
N ARG A 357 16.31 -18.71 0.78
CA ARG A 357 15.23 -19.18 1.67
C ARG A 357 15.74 -19.91 2.90
N ASN A 358 16.74 -20.79 2.72
CA ASN A 358 17.33 -21.56 3.82
C ASN A 358 18.12 -20.69 4.83
N TYR A 359 18.40 -19.43 4.47
CA TYR A 359 19.06 -18.45 5.35
C TYR A 359 18.06 -17.52 6.04
N VAL A 360 16.78 -17.55 5.65
CA VAL A 360 15.74 -16.72 6.26
C VAL A 360 15.32 -17.36 7.58
N VAL A 361 15.78 -16.77 8.68
CA VAL A 361 15.37 -17.14 10.04
C VAL A 361 14.65 -15.95 10.64
N ASN A 362 13.39 -16.16 11.04
CA ASN A 362 12.53 -15.09 11.57
C ASN A 362 12.48 -13.86 10.64
N GLY A 363 12.38 -14.10 9.34
CA GLY A 363 12.25 -13.04 8.33
C GLY A 363 13.53 -12.24 8.07
N LYS A 364 14.65 -12.63 8.67
CA LYS A 364 15.95 -11.97 8.52
C LYS A 364 16.97 -12.95 7.99
N ILE A 365 17.97 -12.43 7.30
CA ILE A 365 19.15 -13.18 6.91
C ILE A 365 20.31 -12.66 7.73
N ASN A 366 21.01 -13.57 8.41
CA ASN A 366 22.28 -13.25 9.04
C ASN A 366 23.38 -13.30 7.98
N ILE A 367 24.05 -12.17 7.75
CA ILE A 367 25.12 -12.07 6.76
C ILE A 367 26.26 -13.04 7.02
N GLU A 368 26.50 -13.40 8.28
CA GLU A 368 27.58 -14.34 8.66
C GLU A 368 27.32 -15.75 8.15
N ASP A 369 26.04 -16.11 7.97
CA ASP A 369 25.64 -17.43 7.50
C ASP A 369 25.60 -17.45 5.97
N VAL A 370 25.02 -16.41 5.35
CA VAL A 370 25.03 -16.30 3.87
C VAL A 370 26.44 -16.07 3.31
N ALA A 371 27.39 -15.54 4.07
CA ALA A 371 28.75 -15.34 3.58
C ALA A 371 29.53 -16.65 3.41
N LYS A 372 29.12 -17.73 4.09
CA LYS A 372 29.80 -19.02 4.06
C LYS A 372 29.41 -19.80 2.81
N ARG A 373 30.39 -20.48 2.24
CA ARG A 373 30.17 -21.40 1.12
C ARG A 373 29.67 -22.75 1.64
N LEU A 374 28.69 -23.33 0.93
CA LEU A 374 28.23 -24.69 1.24
C LEU A 374 29.20 -25.75 0.67
N PRO A 375 29.30 -26.95 1.27
CA PRO A 375 30.30 -27.97 0.89
C PRO A 375 30.36 -28.33 -0.60
N ASP A 376 29.22 -28.32 -1.30
CA ASP A 376 29.10 -28.73 -2.71
C ASP A 376 28.60 -27.60 -3.64
N GLU A 377 28.69 -26.35 -3.20
CA GLU A 377 28.20 -25.20 -3.95
C GLU A 377 29.21 -24.72 -5.00
N SER A 378 28.79 -24.78 -6.27
CA SER A 378 29.58 -24.28 -7.40
C SER A 378 29.88 -22.79 -7.27
N ASP A 379 30.99 -22.34 -7.88
CA ASP A 379 31.38 -20.92 -7.86
C ASP A 379 30.27 -20.00 -8.40
N GLY A 380 29.60 -20.41 -9.48
CA GLY A 380 28.48 -19.65 -10.05
C GLY A 380 27.25 -19.60 -9.14
N ALA A 381 26.90 -20.70 -8.48
CA ALA A 381 25.79 -20.74 -7.53
C ALA A 381 26.06 -19.88 -6.29
N PHE A 382 27.29 -19.98 -5.75
CA PHE A 382 27.74 -19.16 -4.64
C PHE A 382 27.69 -17.67 -4.98
N GLU A 383 28.30 -17.26 -6.09
CA GLU A 383 28.31 -15.87 -6.51
C GLU A 383 26.89 -15.33 -6.76
N LYS A 384 26.04 -16.11 -7.45
CA LYS A 384 24.64 -15.77 -7.67
C LYS A 384 23.92 -15.50 -6.33
N ARG A 385 24.08 -16.38 -5.35
CA ARG A 385 23.46 -16.25 -4.02
C ARG A 385 23.91 -15.01 -3.28
N ILE A 386 25.21 -14.68 -3.30
CA ILE A 386 25.72 -13.47 -2.66
C ILE A 386 25.15 -12.21 -3.34
N TRP A 387 25.09 -12.18 -4.68
CA TRP A 387 24.49 -11.06 -5.39
C TRP A 387 22.98 -10.95 -5.18
N GLU A 388 22.26 -12.07 -5.13
CA GLU A 388 20.84 -12.10 -4.76
C GLU A 388 20.64 -11.52 -3.36
N TYR A 389 21.48 -11.89 -2.38
CA TYR A 389 21.45 -11.28 -1.04
C TYR A 389 21.67 -9.76 -1.09
N ILE A 390 22.75 -9.29 -1.73
CA ILE A 390 23.10 -7.87 -1.81
C ILE A 390 22.00 -7.04 -2.51
N LYS A 391 21.38 -7.60 -3.56
CA LYS A 391 20.30 -6.95 -4.30
C LYS A 391 18.97 -7.01 -3.56
N SER A 392 18.73 -8.07 -2.78
CA SER A 392 17.50 -8.26 -2.02
C SER A 392 17.26 -7.16 -0.99
N SER A 393 16.02 -7.12 -0.51
CA SER A 393 15.59 -6.32 0.63
C SER A 393 16.06 -6.87 1.98
N PHE A 394 16.70 -8.05 2.03
CA PHE A 394 17.35 -8.55 3.26
C PHE A 394 18.68 -7.86 3.54
N CYS A 395 19.38 -7.37 2.52
CA CYS A 395 20.59 -6.58 2.69
C CYS A 395 20.22 -5.16 3.13
N ILE A 396 20.76 -4.72 4.27
CA ILE A 396 20.51 -3.39 4.81
C ILE A 396 21.32 -2.35 4.01
N LYS A 397 20.60 -1.41 3.38
CA LYS A 397 21.15 -0.41 2.46
C LYS A 397 21.23 0.99 3.09
N HIS A 398 21.84 1.10 4.27
CA HIS A 398 22.16 2.40 4.89
C HIS A 398 23.60 2.43 5.42
N PHE A 399 24.18 3.63 5.52
CA PHE A 399 25.47 3.80 6.16
C PHE A 399 25.34 3.60 7.67
N THR A 400 26.20 2.76 8.22
CA THR A 400 26.37 2.67 9.68
C THR A 400 27.09 3.90 10.21
N SER A 401 27.01 4.15 11.52
CA SER A 401 27.79 5.21 12.18
C SER A 401 29.31 5.05 12.02
N ARG A 402 29.79 3.88 11.55
CA ARG A 402 31.21 3.71 11.19
C ARG A 402 31.61 4.50 9.95
N GLN A 403 30.67 4.88 9.10
CA GLN A 403 30.96 5.72 7.94
C GLN A 403 31.56 7.07 8.36
N ASP A 404 31.12 7.63 9.48
CA ASP A 404 31.63 8.88 10.05
C ASP A 404 33.14 8.84 10.33
N LEU A 405 33.70 7.66 10.60
CA LEU A 405 35.15 7.48 10.81
C LEU A 405 35.98 7.73 9.53
N HIS A 406 35.31 7.79 8.37
CA HIS A 406 35.89 7.96 7.04
C HIS A 406 35.42 9.26 6.36
N TYR A 407 34.89 10.21 7.12
CA TYR A 407 34.61 11.57 6.65
C TYR A 407 35.52 12.55 7.36
N LYS A 408 36.43 13.22 6.64
CA LYS A 408 37.42 14.13 7.24
C LYS A 408 36.76 15.31 7.99
N PHE A 409 35.57 15.70 7.55
CA PHE A 409 34.76 16.75 8.16
C PHE A 409 33.91 16.28 9.35
N SER A 410 33.93 15.00 9.71
CA SER A 410 33.17 14.49 10.85
C SER A 410 33.97 14.59 12.14
N ASP A 411 33.31 15.00 13.22
CA ASP A 411 33.90 15.00 14.58
C ASP A 411 34.33 13.61 15.07
N LYS A 412 33.86 12.54 14.41
CA LYS A 412 34.25 11.15 14.72
C LYS A 412 35.42 10.64 13.88
N TYR A 413 35.96 11.46 12.98
CA TYR A 413 37.08 11.06 12.16
C TYR A 413 38.29 10.65 13.02
N VAL A 414 39.01 9.63 12.56
CA VAL A 414 40.22 9.15 13.23
C VAL A 414 41.41 9.42 12.31
N GLU A 415 42.34 10.25 12.78
CA GLU A 415 43.53 10.64 12.01
C GLU A 415 44.33 9.42 11.53
N GLY A 416 44.86 9.51 10.31
CA GLY A 416 45.54 8.40 9.65
C GLY A 416 44.65 7.37 8.96
N LYS A 417 43.31 7.47 9.05
CA LYS A 417 42.39 6.65 8.24
C LYS A 417 42.11 7.26 6.88
N SER A 418 41.98 6.42 5.85
CA SER A 418 41.42 6.83 4.55
C SER A 418 40.05 7.48 4.70
N TYR A 419 39.78 8.54 3.93
CA TYR A 419 38.61 9.39 4.12
C TYR A 419 38.03 9.95 2.82
N TYR A 420 36.83 10.52 2.92
CA TYR A 420 36.22 11.41 1.95
C TYR A 420 36.09 12.81 2.54
N ILE A 421 36.15 13.81 1.67
CA ILE A 421 35.97 15.23 2.01
C ILE A 421 34.53 15.69 1.84
N GLU A 422 33.69 14.89 1.19
CA GLU A 422 32.27 15.13 0.96
C GLU A 422 31.44 13.90 1.38
N PRO A 423 30.17 14.08 1.77
CA PRO A 423 29.28 12.97 2.08
C PRO A 423 29.02 12.13 0.81
N LEU A 424 29.01 10.80 0.99
CA LEU A 424 28.67 9.88 -0.10
C LEU A 424 27.16 9.82 -0.31
N ASP A 425 26.76 9.69 -1.58
CA ASP A 425 25.38 9.40 -1.95
C ASP A 425 25.20 7.88 -1.98
N ILE A 426 24.36 7.38 -1.07
CA ILE A 426 24.18 5.94 -0.90
C ILE A 426 23.58 5.27 -2.14
N ASP A 427 22.68 5.92 -2.86
CA ASP A 427 22.01 5.34 -4.02
C ASP A 427 23.01 5.20 -5.18
N LYS A 428 23.90 6.19 -5.34
CA LYS A 428 25.04 6.09 -6.27
C LYS A 428 25.99 4.96 -5.88
N ILE A 429 26.32 4.83 -4.59
CA ILE A 429 27.17 3.74 -4.10
C ILE A 429 26.59 2.36 -4.46
N PHE A 430 25.27 2.15 -4.35
CA PHE A 430 24.66 0.89 -4.76
C PHE A 430 24.73 0.63 -6.26
N THR A 431 24.69 1.67 -7.09
CA THR A 431 24.93 1.55 -8.53
C THR A 431 26.33 0.99 -8.80
N PHE A 432 27.35 1.48 -8.08
CA PHE A 432 28.72 0.97 -8.21
C PHE A 432 28.90 -0.42 -7.59
N ILE A 433 28.21 -0.73 -6.49
CA ILE A 433 28.23 -2.07 -5.87
C ILE A 433 27.79 -3.14 -6.87
N TYR A 434 26.72 -2.89 -7.64
CA TYR A 434 26.20 -3.88 -8.59
C TYR A 434 27.10 -4.12 -9.81
N LEU A 435 28.12 -3.29 -10.00
CA LEU A 435 29.17 -3.44 -11.01
C LEU A 435 30.52 -3.83 -10.38
N GLY A 436 30.55 -4.04 -9.07
CA GLY A 436 31.77 -4.30 -8.31
C GLY A 436 32.17 -5.77 -8.29
N GLU A 437 33.29 -6.04 -7.63
CA GLU A 437 33.86 -7.38 -7.50
C GLU A 437 33.73 -7.90 -6.07
N LEU A 438 33.21 -9.12 -5.89
CA LEU A 438 33.12 -9.75 -4.57
C LEU A 438 34.51 -10.05 -4.00
N GLY A 439 34.71 -9.66 -2.75
CA GLY A 439 35.91 -10.04 -2.00
C GLY A 439 35.77 -11.45 -1.42
N SER A 440 36.81 -12.27 -1.53
CA SER A 440 36.86 -13.60 -0.94
C SER A 440 37.82 -13.68 0.25
N THR A 441 37.62 -14.68 1.12
CA THR A 441 38.59 -15.12 2.12
C THR A 441 39.51 -16.20 1.51
N GLY A 442 40.57 -16.59 2.23
CA GLY A 442 41.41 -17.73 1.82
C GLY A 442 40.66 -19.06 1.72
N LYS A 443 39.51 -19.18 2.39
CA LYS A 443 38.61 -20.36 2.32
C LYS A 443 37.57 -20.25 1.19
N LYS A 444 37.68 -19.25 0.30
CA LYS A 444 36.72 -18.93 -0.77
C LYS A 444 35.31 -18.57 -0.28
N ASP A 445 35.14 -18.26 1.00
CA ASP A 445 33.94 -17.59 1.52
C ASP A 445 33.91 -16.13 1.07
N TRP A 446 32.73 -15.52 1.08
CA TRP A 446 32.60 -14.08 0.85
C TRP A 446 33.11 -13.35 2.08
N ASN A 447 34.08 -12.45 1.92
CA ASN A 447 34.64 -11.71 3.05
C ASN A 447 33.76 -10.52 3.49
N LYS A 448 32.51 -10.47 2.99
CA LYS A 448 31.51 -9.40 3.20
C LYS A 448 31.96 -8.06 2.65
N LYS A 449 32.76 -8.08 1.57
CA LYS A 449 33.24 -6.87 0.91
C LYS A 449 32.96 -6.91 -0.59
N VAL A 450 32.71 -5.74 -1.14
CA VAL A 450 32.66 -5.49 -2.58
C VAL A 450 33.69 -4.43 -2.89
N LEU A 451 34.58 -4.71 -3.83
CA LEU A 451 35.46 -3.69 -4.41
C LEU A 451 34.66 -2.95 -5.48
N ILE A 452 34.58 -1.63 -5.34
CA ILE A 452 33.89 -0.76 -6.29
C ILE A 452 34.87 0.23 -6.91
N LYS A 453 34.55 0.66 -8.12
CA LYS A 453 35.15 1.81 -8.78
C LYS A 453 34.07 2.86 -8.98
N HIS A 454 34.31 4.08 -8.51
CA HIS A 454 33.40 5.22 -8.63
C HIS A 454 34.19 6.40 -9.21
N SER A 455 33.73 6.92 -10.35
CA SER A 455 34.44 7.98 -11.10
C SER A 455 34.14 9.38 -10.58
N GLU A 456 33.02 9.56 -9.86
CA GLU A 456 32.49 10.87 -9.50
C GLU A 456 32.88 11.33 -8.09
N GLN A 457 33.15 10.42 -7.15
CA GLN A 457 33.34 10.74 -5.73
C GLN A 457 34.71 10.31 -5.21
N LYS A 458 35.77 11.04 -5.59
CA LYS A 458 37.15 10.70 -5.21
C LYS A 458 37.32 10.60 -3.69
N GLY A 459 37.94 9.51 -3.24
CA GLY A 459 38.38 9.33 -1.86
C GLY A 459 39.87 9.55 -1.72
N VAL A 460 40.33 9.74 -0.48
CA VAL A 460 41.74 9.82 -0.13
C VAL A 460 42.15 8.56 0.61
N LEU A 461 43.04 7.79 0.00
CA LEU A 461 43.72 6.67 0.65
C LEU A 461 44.87 7.22 1.48
N VAL A 462 44.86 6.94 2.79
CA VAL A 462 46.01 7.20 3.66
C VAL A 462 46.80 5.90 3.79
N LYS A 463 48.06 5.91 3.34
CA LYS A 463 48.96 4.75 3.44
C LYS A 463 50.38 5.21 3.74
N ASP A 464 50.99 4.64 4.78
CA ASP A 464 52.36 4.95 5.21
C ASP A 464 52.60 6.46 5.39
N GLY A 465 51.61 7.17 5.94
CA GLY A 465 51.63 8.62 6.15
C GLY A 465 51.43 9.47 4.89
N ARG A 466 51.19 8.86 3.73
CA ARG A 466 50.92 9.56 2.46
C ARG A 466 49.45 9.53 2.11
N GLU A 467 48.96 10.65 1.58
CA GLU A 467 47.61 10.79 1.04
C GLU A 467 47.64 10.60 -0.48
N ILE A 468 46.78 9.71 -0.97
CA ILE A 468 46.70 9.36 -2.40
C ILE A 468 45.24 9.41 -2.82
N GLU A 469 44.91 10.25 -3.79
CA GLU A 469 43.58 10.24 -4.39
C GLU A 469 43.28 8.89 -5.05
N THR A 470 42.07 8.39 -4.85
CA THR A 470 41.62 7.12 -5.43
C THR A 470 40.15 7.17 -5.83
N THR A 471 39.84 6.47 -6.93
CA THR A 471 38.47 6.19 -7.40
C THR A 471 38.00 4.79 -7.02
N PHE A 472 38.81 4.06 -6.25
CA PHE A 472 38.48 2.73 -5.77
C PHE A 472 38.15 2.75 -4.29
N SER A 473 37.14 1.97 -3.93
CA SER A 473 36.74 1.80 -2.53
C SER A 473 36.34 0.37 -2.24
N THR A 474 36.53 -0.04 -0.99
CA THR A 474 35.96 -1.28 -0.47
C THR A 474 34.70 -0.94 0.30
N VAL A 475 33.57 -1.52 -0.12
CA VAL A 475 32.32 -1.50 0.64
C VAL A 475 32.31 -2.70 1.56
N HIS A 476 32.12 -2.45 2.86
CA HIS A 476 32.00 -3.47 3.89
C HIS A 476 30.54 -3.65 4.27
N PHE A 477 30.05 -4.89 4.27
CA PHE A 477 28.69 -5.25 4.62
C PHE A 477 28.61 -5.85 6.03
N SER A 478 27.49 -5.61 6.70
CA SER A 478 27.18 -6.18 8.02
C SER A 478 25.68 -6.32 8.21
N ASN A 479 25.27 -7.01 9.29
CA ASN A 479 23.87 -7.07 9.74
C ASN A 479 23.28 -5.71 10.17
N LYS A 480 24.08 -4.64 10.19
CA LYS A 480 23.65 -3.28 10.58
C LYS A 480 23.66 -2.29 9.41
N GLY A 481 24.07 -2.71 8.21
CA GLY A 481 24.28 -1.81 7.06
C GLY A 481 25.72 -1.85 6.56
N ILE A 482 26.10 -0.79 5.84
CA ILE A 482 27.38 -0.72 5.14
C ILE A 482 28.28 0.43 5.64
N HIS A 483 29.56 0.35 5.31
CA HIS A 483 30.46 1.51 5.27
C HIS A 483 31.46 1.33 4.13
N VAL A 484 32.00 2.43 3.63
CA VAL A 484 32.80 2.51 2.42
C VAL A 484 34.12 3.16 2.76
N ILE A 485 35.21 2.51 2.38
CA ILE A 485 36.58 2.95 2.70
C ILE A 485 37.36 3.14 1.39
N PRO A 486 37.97 4.31 1.15
CA PRO A 486 38.87 4.49 0.02
C PRO A 486 40.03 3.51 0.08
N ARG A 487 40.36 2.91 -1.07
CA ARG A 487 41.41 1.89 -1.18
C ARG A 487 42.21 2.06 -2.45
N LYS A 488 43.39 1.47 -2.49
CA LYS A 488 44.17 1.34 -3.72
C LYS A 488 43.36 0.50 -4.72
N GLY A 489 43.34 0.92 -5.98
CA GLY A 489 42.87 0.09 -7.09
C GLY A 489 43.67 -1.20 -7.20
N ARG A 490 43.07 -2.20 -7.86
CA ARG A 490 43.78 -3.42 -8.23
C ARG A 490 44.79 -3.14 -9.34
#